data_AF-A0A0P8DS62-F1
#
_entry.id   AF-A0A0P8DS62-F1
#
_cell.length_a   1.000
_cell.length_b   1.000
_cell.length_c   1.000
_cell.angle_alpha   90.00
_cell.angle_beta   90.00
_cell.angle_gamma   90.00
#
_symmetry.space_group_name_H-M   'P 1'
#
loop_
_entity.id
_entity.type
_entity.pdbx_description
1 polymer ?
#
loop_
_entity_poly.entity_id
_entity_poly.type
_entity_poly.pdbx_seq_one_letter_code
_entity_poly.pdbx_strand_id
1 'polypeptide(L)'
;MGFSVLGLLLLSLQAAPDALQPNNVADFVVFETDVMEPVAEGETLRLYDVHVAIMYDRTQRWCEQEESREQLTWTYAADGGNLDLGEFAISCRDARRVSRRYRLDSDLDFIVPEGRQSRWQRFVNQSHPLPESDSRVEPDPIPNRK
;
A
#
# COMPACT_ATOMS: atom_id res chain seq x y z
N MET A 1 -6.41 -19.89 52.67
CA MET A 1 -5.49 -19.94 51.52
C MET A 1 -6.05 -20.93 50.52
N GLY A 2 -6.19 -20.54 49.25
CA GLY A 2 -6.58 -21.44 48.16
C GLY A 2 -7.79 -20.98 47.35
N PHE A 3 -7.70 -19.87 46.61
CA PHE A 3 -8.60 -19.62 45.48
C PHE A 3 -7.97 -20.28 44.25
N SER A 4 -8.65 -21.31 43.77
CA SER A 4 -8.23 -22.11 42.62
C SER A 4 -8.49 -21.35 41.33
N VAL A 5 -7.51 -21.43 40.44
CA VAL A 5 -7.38 -20.73 39.17
C VAL A 5 -8.35 -21.33 38.16
N LEU A 6 -9.36 -20.56 37.73
CA LEU A 6 -10.15 -20.88 36.54
C LEU A 6 -9.90 -19.76 35.53
N GLY A 7 -8.90 -20.03 34.69
CA GLY A 7 -8.47 -19.17 33.60
C GLY A 7 -9.58 -19.00 32.58
N LEU A 8 -10.03 -17.76 32.40
CA LEU A 8 -10.78 -17.31 31.25
C LEU A 8 -9.81 -17.26 30.05
N LEU A 9 -9.70 -18.39 29.35
CA LEU A 9 -9.18 -18.44 27.99
C LEU A 9 -10.22 -17.77 27.07
N LEU A 10 -10.09 -16.46 26.89
CA LEU A 10 -10.69 -15.75 25.77
C LEU A 10 -9.93 -16.19 24.51
N LEU A 11 -10.46 -17.21 23.83
CA LEU A 11 -10.13 -17.48 22.43
C LEU A 11 -10.68 -16.32 21.61
N SER A 12 -9.87 -15.28 21.42
CA SER A 12 -10.07 -14.31 20.37
C SER A 12 -9.95 -15.05 19.05
N LEU A 13 -11.09 -15.34 18.44
CA LEU A 13 -11.23 -15.77 17.06
C LEU A 13 -10.76 -14.60 16.18
N GLN A 14 -9.45 -14.48 15.96
CA GLN A 14 -8.93 -13.59 14.94
C GLN A 14 -9.30 -14.24 13.61
N ALA A 15 -10.20 -13.60 12.86
CA ALA A 15 -10.48 -13.96 11.49
C ALA A 15 -9.15 -14.04 10.75
N ALA A 16 -8.83 -15.22 10.21
CA ALA A 16 -7.69 -15.39 9.34
C ALA A 16 -7.85 -14.41 8.15
N PRO A 17 -6.88 -13.55 7.85
CA PRO A 17 -6.88 -12.83 6.59
C PRO A 17 -6.33 -13.76 5.49
N ASP A 18 -6.92 -14.96 5.37
CA ASP A 18 -6.61 -15.93 4.30
C ASP A 18 -7.77 -15.99 3.29
N ALA A 19 -8.48 -14.87 3.11
CA ALA A 19 -9.04 -14.61 1.80
C ALA A 19 -7.84 -14.25 0.93
N LEU A 20 -7.48 -15.13 -0.01
CA LEU A 20 -6.56 -14.85 -1.12
C LEU A 20 -6.83 -13.44 -1.65
N GLN A 21 -6.13 -12.43 -1.14
CA GLN A 21 -6.14 -11.14 -1.78
C GLN A 21 -5.58 -11.39 -3.17
N PRO A 22 -6.20 -10.87 -4.24
CA PRO A 22 -5.58 -10.96 -5.55
C PRO A 22 -4.15 -10.44 -5.42
N ASN A 23 -3.17 -11.13 -6.01
CA ASN A 23 -1.73 -10.83 -5.87
C ASN A 23 -1.33 -9.39 -6.31
N ASN A 24 -2.30 -8.56 -6.68
CA ASN A 24 -2.17 -7.21 -7.17
C ASN A 24 -3.22 -6.25 -6.59
N VAL A 25 -3.67 -6.44 -5.35
CA VAL A 25 -4.44 -5.43 -4.60
C VAL A 25 -3.60 -4.88 -3.44
N ALA A 26 -3.68 -3.57 -3.20
CA ALA A 26 -3.03 -2.88 -2.09
C ALA A 26 -3.96 -1.85 -1.44
N ASP A 27 -3.84 -1.67 -0.13
CA ASP A 27 -4.64 -0.69 0.60
C ASP A 27 -3.90 0.65 0.75
N PHE A 28 -4.61 1.74 0.46
CA PHE A 28 -4.17 3.12 0.67
C PHE A 28 -5.09 3.81 1.69
N VAL A 29 -4.76 3.70 2.98
CA VAL A 29 -5.58 4.26 4.07
C VAL A 29 -4.91 5.47 4.73
N VAL A 30 -5.57 6.62 4.67
CA VAL A 30 -5.07 7.89 5.23
C VAL A 30 -5.94 8.36 6.40
N PHE A 31 -5.44 9.25 7.26
CA PHE A 31 -6.16 9.73 8.46
C PHE A 31 -6.88 11.06 8.23
N GLU A 32 -6.54 11.75 7.16
CA GLU A 32 -7.13 13.02 6.77
C GLU A 32 -8.61 12.82 6.44
N THR A 33 -9.46 13.74 6.90
CA THR A 33 -10.92 13.65 6.77
C THR A 33 -11.45 14.41 5.55
N ASP A 34 -10.72 15.43 5.09
CA ASP A 34 -10.98 16.13 3.83
C ASP A 34 -9.75 16.08 2.93
N VAL A 35 -9.76 15.16 1.97
CA VAL A 35 -8.65 15.00 1.02
C VAL A 35 -8.64 16.08 -0.08
N MET A 36 -9.66 16.94 -0.13
CA MET A 36 -9.75 18.03 -1.11
C MET A 36 -9.09 19.31 -0.63
N GLU A 37 -8.70 19.38 0.65
CA GLU A 37 -8.00 20.54 1.19
C GLU A 37 -6.59 20.69 0.58
N PRO A 38 -6.09 21.93 0.46
CA PRO A 38 -4.73 22.17 0.02
C PRO A 38 -3.69 21.57 0.97
N VAL A 39 -2.54 21.17 0.43
CA VAL A 39 -1.39 20.67 1.20
C VAL A 39 -0.81 21.71 2.17
N ALA A 40 -1.01 23.00 1.89
CA ALA A 40 -0.64 24.12 2.73
C ALA A 40 -1.49 25.36 2.41
N GLU A 41 -1.53 26.31 3.33
CA GLU A 41 -2.23 27.58 3.14
C GLU A 41 -1.66 28.34 1.92
N GLY A 42 -2.55 28.77 1.03
CA GLY A 42 -2.19 29.49 -0.20
C GLY A 42 -1.76 28.60 -1.37
N GLU A 43 -1.62 27.29 -1.16
CA GLU A 43 -1.32 26.33 -2.23
C GLU A 43 -2.60 25.87 -2.94
N THR A 44 -2.45 25.39 -4.19
CA THR A 44 -3.55 24.81 -4.97
C THR A 44 -3.50 23.30 -5.06
N LEU A 45 -2.36 22.69 -4.69
CA LEU A 45 -2.20 21.24 -4.69
C LEU A 45 -3.00 20.64 -3.54
N ARG A 46 -3.84 19.65 -3.82
CA ARG A 46 -4.68 19.01 -2.80
C ARG A 46 -3.99 17.79 -2.22
N LEU A 47 -4.39 17.38 -1.01
CA LEU A 47 -3.95 16.12 -0.42
C LEU A 47 -4.25 14.92 -1.34
N TYR A 48 -5.43 14.91 -1.97
CA TYR A 48 -5.81 13.90 -2.97
C TYR A 48 -4.78 13.74 -4.09
N ASP A 49 -4.26 14.86 -4.62
CA ASP A 49 -3.28 14.83 -5.71
C ASP A 49 -1.96 14.20 -5.25
N VAL A 50 -1.56 14.45 -4.00
CA VAL A 50 -0.39 13.83 -3.36
C VAL A 50 -0.62 12.33 -3.15
N HIS A 51 -1.79 11.92 -2.67
CA HIS A 51 -2.14 10.51 -2.47
C HIS A 51 -2.08 9.72 -3.78
N VAL A 52 -2.64 10.27 -4.86
CA VAL A 52 -2.56 9.67 -6.19
C VAL A 52 -1.12 9.57 -6.68
N ALA A 53 -0.30 10.61 -6.46
CA ALA A 53 1.12 10.55 -6.80
C ALA A 53 1.85 9.43 -6.05
N ILE A 54 1.55 9.22 -4.76
CA ILE A 54 2.09 8.09 -3.98
C ILE A 54 1.68 6.75 -4.60
N MET A 55 0.40 6.58 -4.94
CA MET A 55 -0.08 5.33 -5.55
C MET A 55 0.65 5.03 -6.87
N TYR A 56 0.92 6.04 -7.71
CA TYR A 56 1.70 5.88 -8.94
C TYR A 56 3.18 5.51 -8.67
N ASP A 57 3.84 6.19 -7.74
CA ASP A 57 5.21 5.91 -7.32
C ASP A 57 5.35 4.48 -6.78
N ARG A 58 4.48 4.09 -5.85
CA ARG A 58 4.45 2.76 -5.26
C ARG A 58 4.15 1.68 -6.29
N THR A 59 3.22 1.93 -7.21
CA THR A 59 2.94 0.99 -8.31
C THR A 59 4.16 0.82 -9.20
N GLN A 60 4.89 1.89 -9.53
CA GLN A 60 6.10 1.77 -10.36
C GLN A 60 7.17 0.91 -9.65
N ARG A 61 7.46 1.16 -8.38
CA ARG A 61 8.43 0.33 -7.62
C ARG A 61 7.97 -1.11 -7.47
N TRP A 62 6.67 -1.34 -7.33
CA TRP A 62 6.09 -2.68 -7.31
C TRP A 62 6.31 -3.40 -8.66
N CYS A 63 6.07 -2.72 -9.77
CA CYS A 63 6.28 -3.27 -11.11
C CYS A 63 7.75 -3.57 -11.45
N GLU A 64 8.71 -2.93 -10.77
CA GLU A 64 10.14 -3.17 -11.00
C GLU A 64 10.67 -4.43 -10.32
N GLN A 65 9.95 -4.95 -9.32
CA GLN A 65 10.37 -6.16 -8.60
C GLN A 65 10.12 -7.44 -9.42
N GLU A 66 9.13 -7.44 -10.31
CA GLU A 66 8.76 -8.62 -11.08
C GLU A 66 8.19 -8.23 -12.46
N GLU A 67 8.79 -8.75 -13.53
CA GLU A 67 8.45 -8.37 -14.91
C GLU A 67 7.04 -8.84 -15.34
N SER A 68 6.51 -9.89 -14.70
CA SER A 68 5.18 -10.45 -14.96
C SER A 68 4.02 -9.53 -14.51
N ARG A 69 4.32 -8.49 -13.70
CA ARG A 69 3.32 -7.59 -13.14
C ARG A 69 2.77 -6.66 -14.22
N GLU A 70 1.44 -6.61 -14.33
CA GLU A 70 0.76 -5.78 -15.33
C GLU A 70 0.06 -4.56 -14.74
N GLN A 71 -0.53 -4.71 -13.55
CA GLN A 71 -1.37 -3.70 -12.90
C GLN A 71 -1.44 -3.94 -11.40
N LEU A 72 -1.47 -2.86 -10.61
CA LEU A 72 -1.80 -2.86 -9.18
C LEU A 72 -3.12 -2.11 -8.99
N THR A 73 -4.06 -2.71 -8.29
CA THR A 73 -5.32 -2.07 -7.87
C THR A 73 -5.16 -1.56 -6.45
N TRP A 74 -5.51 -0.30 -6.22
CA TRP A 74 -5.53 0.31 -4.91
C TRP A 74 -6.94 0.41 -4.39
N THR A 75 -7.20 -0.03 -3.16
CA THR A 75 -8.36 0.42 -2.39
C THR A 75 -7.97 1.72 -1.70
N TYR A 76 -8.75 2.79 -1.85
CA TYR A 76 -8.40 4.10 -1.29
C TYR A 76 -9.44 4.53 -0.27
N ALA A 77 -9.00 4.75 0.98
CA ALA A 77 -9.87 5.23 2.04
C ALA A 77 -9.21 6.35 2.87
N ALA A 78 -10.05 7.22 3.43
CA ALA A 78 -9.73 8.34 4.29
C ALA A 78 -10.41 8.18 5.67
N ASP A 79 -10.18 9.14 6.58
CA ASP A 79 -10.68 9.10 7.96
C ASP A 79 -10.35 7.76 8.67
N GLY A 80 -9.12 7.27 8.50
CA GLY A 80 -8.67 6.00 9.09
C GLY A 80 -9.41 4.77 8.54
N GLY A 81 -10.01 4.87 7.36
CA GLY A 81 -10.77 3.79 6.71
C GLY A 81 -12.29 3.97 6.77
N ASN A 82 -12.78 5.03 7.42
CA ASN A 82 -14.23 5.27 7.55
C ASN A 82 -14.84 5.96 6.32
N LEU A 83 -14.02 6.57 5.46
CA LEU A 83 -14.45 7.22 4.23
C LEU A 83 -13.86 6.49 3.02
N ASP A 84 -14.68 5.68 2.33
CA ASP A 84 -14.29 5.04 1.08
C ASP A 84 -14.21 6.06 -0.06
N LEU A 85 -13.05 6.14 -0.69
CA LEU A 85 -12.75 7.02 -1.83
C LEU A 85 -12.67 6.24 -3.16
N GLY A 86 -12.81 4.91 -3.12
CA GLY A 86 -12.96 4.03 -4.27
C GLY A 86 -11.71 3.23 -4.61
N GLU A 87 -11.80 2.53 -5.75
CA GLU A 87 -10.72 1.68 -6.26
C GLU A 87 -10.03 2.29 -7.47
N PHE A 88 -8.70 2.18 -7.51
CA PHE A 88 -7.86 2.75 -8.55
C PHE A 88 -6.94 1.69 -9.15
N ALA A 89 -7.25 1.26 -10.36
CA ALA A 89 -6.40 0.37 -11.15
C ALA A 89 -5.29 1.16 -11.86
N ILE A 90 -4.03 0.90 -11.50
CA ILE A 90 -2.85 1.54 -12.10
C ILE A 90 -2.02 0.50 -12.84
N SER A 91 -1.95 0.62 -14.18
CA SER A 91 -1.11 -0.25 -14.98
C SER A 91 0.39 0.05 -14.77
N CYS A 92 1.24 -0.96 -14.88
CA CYS A 92 2.70 -0.76 -14.83
C CYS A 92 3.21 0.18 -15.94
N ARG A 93 2.49 0.24 -17.07
CA ARG A 93 2.78 1.20 -18.14
C ARG A 93 2.51 2.64 -17.70
N ASP A 94 1.35 2.88 -17.09
CA ASP A 94 0.96 4.22 -16.63
C ASP A 94 1.81 4.66 -15.44
N ALA A 95 2.09 3.75 -14.50
CA ALA A 95 3.00 3.99 -13.40
C ALA A 95 4.38 4.47 -13.87
N ARG A 96 5.03 3.72 -14.77
CA ARG A 96 6.31 4.15 -15.34
C ARG A 96 6.22 5.47 -16.10
N ARG A 97 5.12 5.74 -16.80
CA ARG A 97 4.93 6.99 -17.56
C ARG A 97 4.76 8.19 -16.63
N VAL A 98 3.89 8.09 -15.64
CA VAL A 98 3.56 9.16 -14.69
C VAL A 98 4.75 9.41 -13.77
N SER A 99 5.33 8.36 -13.17
CA SER A 99 6.49 8.49 -12.29
C SER A 99 7.65 9.19 -12.99
N ARG A 100 8.01 8.80 -14.22
CA ARG A 100 9.08 9.49 -14.97
C ARG A 100 8.73 10.93 -15.36
N ARG A 101 7.47 11.19 -15.76
CA ARG A 101 7.05 12.53 -16.18
C ARG A 101 7.11 13.54 -15.03
N TYR A 102 6.69 13.10 -13.84
CA TYR A 102 6.61 13.96 -12.65
C TYR A 102 7.76 13.70 -11.66
N ARG A 103 8.71 12.85 -12.03
CA ARG A 103 9.91 12.50 -11.24
C ARG A 103 9.57 12.01 -9.84
N LEU A 104 8.50 11.22 -9.73
CA LEU A 104 8.01 10.67 -8.45
C LEU A 104 8.97 9.64 -7.85
N ASP A 105 9.80 9.05 -8.71
CA ASP A 105 10.88 8.12 -8.39
C ASP A 105 12.17 8.83 -7.94
N SER A 106 12.20 10.17 -7.93
CA SER A 106 13.40 10.93 -7.61
C SER A 106 13.47 11.30 -6.13
N ASP A 107 14.63 11.08 -5.52
CA ASP A 107 14.95 11.49 -4.15
C ASP A 107 15.14 13.02 -4.00
N LEU A 108 15.00 13.80 -5.08
CA LEU A 108 15.45 15.19 -5.12
C LEU A 108 14.36 16.23 -5.43
N ASP A 109 13.16 15.84 -5.88
CA ASP A 109 12.18 16.83 -6.38
C ASP A 109 10.70 16.47 -6.09
N PHE A 110 10.40 15.82 -4.96
CA PHE A 110 9.01 15.62 -4.54
C PHE A 110 8.40 16.88 -3.93
N ILE A 111 7.07 17.04 -4.03
CA ILE A 111 6.27 18.15 -3.45
C ILE A 111 6.17 18.03 -1.91
N VAL A 112 7.23 17.56 -1.26
CA VAL A 112 7.39 17.55 0.20
C VAL A 112 8.69 18.30 0.49
N PRO A 113 8.65 19.38 1.29
CA PRO A 113 9.85 20.12 1.68
C PRO A 113 10.94 19.17 2.17
N GLU A 114 12.19 19.36 1.75
CA GLU A 114 13.34 18.45 2.01
C GLU A 114 13.37 17.93 3.45
N GLY A 115 13.14 18.81 4.44
CA GLY A 115 13.13 18.46 5.87
C GLY A 115 12.05 17.45 6.31
N ARG A 116 11.07 17.13 5.47
CA ARG A 116 9.98 16.18 5.77
C ARG A 116 10.06 14.89 4.94
N GLN A 117 10.97 14.79 3.95
CA GLN A 117 11.00 13.70 2.98
C GLN A 117 11.34 12.33 3.59
N SER A 118 12.40 12.22 4.41
CA SER A 118 12.75 10.92 5.02
C SER A 118 11.69 10.43 6.02
N ARG A 119 10.96 11.36 6.65
CA ARG A 119 9.84 11.04 7.53
C ARG A 119 8.64 10.57 6.71
N TRP A 120 8.37 11.25 5.60
CA TRP A 120 7.29 10.90 4.67
C TRP A 120 7.53 9.55 4.02
N GLN A 121 8.73 9.28 3.48
CA GLN A 121 9.04 7.99 2.87
C GLN A 121 8.94 6.83 3.88
N ARG A 122 9.37 7.07 5.12
CA ARG A 122 9.22 6.10 6.22
C ARG A 122 7.75 5.85 6.54
N PHE A 123 6.96 6.91 6.65
CA PHE A 123 5.52 6.81 6.87
C PHE A 123 4.85 6.02 5.72
N VAL A 124 5.07 6.42 4.47
CA VAL A 124 4.52 5.76 3.28
C VAL A 124 4.88 4.26 3.24
N ASN A 125 6.15 3.91 3.51
CA ASN A 125 6.59 2.52 3.51
C ASN A 125 5.95 1.69 4.64
N GLN A 126 5.67 2.30 5.79
CA GLN A 126 5.08 1.63 6.96
C GLN A 126 3.55 1.54 6.89
N SER A 127 2.91 2.55 6.31
CA SER A 127 1.46 2.71 6.30
C SER A 127 0.78 2.06 5.10
N HIS A 128 1.50 1.82 4.00
CA HIS A 128 0.95 1.28 2.75
C HIS A 128 1.79 0.11 2.24
N PRO A 129 1.67 -1.07 2.88
CA PRO A 129 2.38 -2.26 2.45
C PRO A 129 1.94 -2.65 1.03
N LEU A 130 2.92 -3.05 0.22
CA LEU A 130 2.67 -3.59 -1.12
C LEU A 130 2.53 -5.12 -1.02
N PRO A 131 1.74 -5.76 -1.89
CA PRO A 131 1.66 -7.21 -1.93
C PRO A 131 3.02 -7.82 -2.27
N GLU A 132 3.42 -8.81 -1.48
CA GLU A 132 4.68 -9.55 -1.65
C GLU A 132 4.65 -10.39 -2.94
N SER A 133 5.83 -10.64 -3.52
CA SER A 133 5.95 -11.56 -4.66
C SER A 133 5.95 -13.00 -4.15
N ASP A 134 4.93 -13.77 -4.51
CA ASP A 134 4.79 -15.17 -4.11
C ASP A 134 5.76 -16.05 -4.92
N SER A 135 7.03 -16.02 -4.53
CA SER A 135 8.13 -16.68 -5.24
C SER A 135 8.43 -18.09 -4.71
N ARG A 136 7.49 -18.73 -3.98
CA ARG A 136 7.68 -20.09 -3.47
C ARG A 136 6.44 -20.97 -3.60
N VAL A 137 6.14 -21.35 -4.83
CA VAL A 137 5.57 -22.69 -5.06
C VAL A 137 6.70 -23.55 -5.60
N GLU A 138 7.44 -24.19 -4.68
CA GLU A 138 8.35 -25.27 -5.05
C GLU A 138 7.47 -26.39 -5.65
N PRO A 139 7.69 -26.84 -6.90
CA PRO A 139 6.88 -27.90 -7.47
C PRO A 139 7.07 -29.17 -6.64
N ASP A 140 5.96 -29.78 -6.20
CA ASP A 140 5.99 -31.04 -5.47
C ASP A 140 6.92 -32.05 -6.17
N PRO A 141 7.86 -32.70 -5.46
CA PRO A 141 8.72 -33.69 -6.07
C PRO A 141 7.86 -34.83 -6.62
N ILE A 142 7.89 -34.98 -7.96
CA ILE A 142 7.21 -36.05 -8.68
C ILE A 142 7.66 -37.39 -8.06
N PRO A 143 6.74 -38.19 -7.49
CA PRO A 143 7.12 -39.46 -6.91
C PRO A 143 7.65 -40.36 -8.03
N ASN A 144 8.94 -40.71 -7.93
CA ASN A 144 9.58 -41.71 -8.78
C ASN A 144 8.80 -43.02 -8.67
N ARG A 145 7.98 -43.35 -9.68
CA ARG A 145 7.50 -44.71 -9.90
C ARG A 145 8.68 -45.56 -10.35
N LYS A 146 9.17 -46.43 -9.46
CA LYS A 146 9.86 -47.66 -9.83
C LYS A 146 8.84 -48.80 -9.84
#